data_AF-A0A1Q8BL19-F1
#
_entry.id   AF-A0A1Q8BL19-F1
#
_cell.length_a   1.000
_cell.length_b   1.000
_cell.length_c   1.000
_cell.angle_alpha   90.00
_cell.angle_beta   90.00
_cell.angle_gamma   90.00
#
_symmetry.space_group_name_H-M   'P 1'
#
loop_
_entity.id
_entity.type
_entity.pdbx_description
1 polymer ?
#
loop_
_entity_poly.entity_id
_entity_poly.type
_entity_poly.pdbx_seq_one_letter_code
_entity_poly.pdbx_strand_id
1 'polypeptide(L)'
;VVTATKAYGLPVDPRITARGPLTPASFGMSPDQFRVTVIAPNATQDVVGIVTTLEGDPLAPADIACRIGGFSDIEALEKDAGISDSELIESLLGKKNELHNNYQDFQAFLDRGGRIGLQHDPLLYGAYLLNPFLVRVEPAPMLVVNQGEVAVIKSYVGLPTLDTSGPEFKFGSIVQPGHRGIWREALRTGKYPLNPRIYAAEKVPTFILTLNWAEANSVAHNLDAQLSPIEGKSREGFIFKIDLQVQIHVPDTKAPKVISMVGSMQNLVNEVLQAAVGNHFRNTLQGLEAVRFIETRDQVQAAALEAISRYLAAYEVETRGVYIQDVTFPQELVNVLTRREIANQEKATFEQQKDAQTVRIDLEKARGTADMQAELAKAQVSVDINRARANARKAEADGEAAFVRVTGEAEGSRRRSIGLGDAAAVEALGLAKARGYEAQVASLGSTPTAAVAIANALSEGKLDVMPEVLVTGGGGALEGLAATFMRSLNGNGEPKAAK
;
A
#
# COMPACT_ATOMS: atom_id res chain seq x y z
N VAL A 1 -75.74 -9.59 -36.71
CA VAL A 1 -75.00 -9.00 -35.58
C VAL A 1 -74.53 -10.11 -34.67
N VAL A 2 -73.24 -10.19 -34.36
CA VAL A 2 -72.70 -11.19 -33.42
C VAL A 2 -72.25 -10.47 -32.15
N THR A 3 -72.65 -10.97 -30.99
CA THR A 3 -72.26 -10.49 -29.66
C THR A 3 -71.55 -11.61 -28.92
N ALA A 4 -70.87 -11.30 -27.80
CA ALA A 4 -70.16 -12.31 -27.00
C ALA A 4 -71.02 -13.51 -26.58
N THR A 5 -72.33 -13.34 -26.44
CA THR A 5 -73.24 -14.39 -25.94
C THR A 5 -74.25 -14.88 -26.98
N LYS A 6 -74.60 -14.06 -27.97
CA LYS A 6 -75.68 -14.35 -28.94
C LYS A 6 -75.33 -13.82 -30.34
N ALA A 7 -75.77 -14.52 -31.37
CA ALA A 7 -75.81 -13.98 -32.73
C ALA A 7 -77.27 -13.74 -33.17
N TYR A 8 -77.48 -12.63 -33.85
CA TYR A 8 -78.77 -12.16 -34.36
C TYR A 8 -78.73 -12.06 -35.89
N GLY A 9 -79.79 -12.52 -36.55
CA GLY A 9 -79.92 -12.56 -38.01
C GLY A 9 -79.58 -13.93 -38.61
N LEU A 10 -79.83 -14.09 -39.90
CA LEU A 10 -79.50 -15.28 -40.68
C LEU A 10 -78.21 -15.03 -41.48
N PRO A 11 -77.18 -15.89 -41.34
CA PRO A 11 -75.97 -15.75 -42.15
C PRO A 11 -76.28 -16.09 -43.62
N VAL A 12 -75.63 -15.37 -44.53
CA VAL A 12 -75.78 -15.58 -45.98
C VAL A 12 -75.17 -16.92 -46.42
N ASP A 13 -74.18 -17.43 -45.68
CA ASP A 13 -73.57 -18.73 -45.94
C ASP A 13 -74.46 -19.88 -45.41
N PRO A 14 -74.98 -20.76 -46.30
CA PRO A 14 -75.80 -21.91 -45.91
C PRO A 14 -75.07 -22.90 -44.98
N ARG A 15 -73.72 -22.96 -45.04
CA ARG A 15 -72.90 -23.87 -44.23
C ARG A 15 -72.88 -23.51 -42.75
N ILE A 16 -73.03 -22.21 -42.44
CA ILE A 16 -73.08 -21.71 -41.06
C ILE A 16 -74.49 -21.91 -40.49
N THR A 17 -75.51 -21.72 -41.32
CA THR A 17 -76.92 -21.92 -40.97
C THR A 17 -77.23 -23.36 -40.53
N ALA A 18 -76.54 -24.35 -41.10
CA ALA A 18 -76.74 -25.77 -40.79
C ALA A 18 -76.13 -26.23 -39.44
N ARG A 19 -75.32 -25.39 -38.75
CA ARG A 19 -74.52 -25.78 -37.57
C ARG A 19 -75.23 -25.63 -36.21
N GLY A 20 -76.54 -25.39 -36.18
CA GLY A 20 -77.30 -25.23 -34.93
C GLY A 20 -77.30 -23.77 -34.42
N PRO A 21 -77.50 -23.52 -33.12
CA PRO A 21 -77.71 -22.16 -32.62
C PRO A 21 -76.49 -21.28 -32.91
N LEU A 22 -76.74 -20.15 -33.58
CA LEU A 22 -75.70 -19.21 -33.99
C LEU A 22 -75.02 -18.61 -32.75
N THR A 23 -73.78 -19.00 -32.53
CA THR A 23 -72.90 -18.51 -31.47
C THR A 23 -71.65 -17.89 -32.09
N PRO A 24 -70.87 -17.06 -31.37
CA PRO A 24 -69.57 -16.59 -31.84
C PRO A 24 -68.66 -17.68 -32.42
N ALA A 25 -68.66 -18.86 -31.79
CA ALA A 25 -67.87 -20.01 -32.22
C ALA A 25 -68.26 -20.53 -33.61
N SER A 26 -69.52 -20.34 -34.03
CA SER A 26 -69.96 -20.71 -35.39
C SER A 26 -69.27 -19.89 -36.49
N PHE A 27 -68.75 -18.71 -36.14
CA PHE A 27 -67.97 -17.83 -37.00
C PHE A 27 -66.46 -17.93 -36.74
N GLY A 28 -66.00 -18.94 -35.97
CA GLY A 28 -64.59 -19.12 -35.63
C GLY A 28 -64.05 -18.12 -34.60
N MET A 29 -64.93 -17.45 -33.85
CA MET A 29 -64.56 -16.43 -32.88
C MET A 29 -64.78 -16.87 -31.43
N SER A 30 -63.92 -16.40 -30.53
CA SER A 30 -64.11 -16.59 -29.10
C SER A 30 -64.97 -15.46 -28.50
N PRO A 31 -65.77 -15.73 -27.46
CA PRO A 31 -66.54 -14.70 -26.77
C PRO A 31 -65.70 -13.52 -26.25
N ASP A 32 -64.44 -13.77 -25.90
CA ASP A 32 -63.52 -12.74 -25.39
C ASP A 32 -63.14 -11.71 -26.45
N GLN A 33 -63.16 -12.07 -27.74
CA GLN A 33 -62.88 -11.15 -28.85
C GLN A 33 -63.96 -10.07 -29.02
N PHE A 34 -65.16 -10.29 -28.48
CA PHE A 34 -66.26 -9.31 -28.52
C PHE A 34 -66.27 -8.39 -27.29
N ARG A 35 -65.32 -8.54 -26.36
CA ARG A 35 -65.16 -7.61 -25.25
C ARG A 35 -64.43 -6.35 -25.71
N VAL A 36 -64.66 -5.26 -24.98
CA VAL A 36 -63.91 -4.02 -25.20
C VAL A 36 -62.42 -4.31 -25.10
N THR A 37 -61.66 -3.91 -26.11
CA THR A 37 -60.20 -4.10 -26.11
C THR A 37 -59.60 -3.06 -25.18
N VAL A 38 -59.09 -3.49 -24.02
CA VAL A 38 -58.47 -2.61 -23.03
C VAL A 38 -56.97 -2.79 -23.09
N ILE A 39 -56.25 -1.73 -23.43
CA ILE A 39 -54.80 -1.67 -23.32
C ILE A 39 -54.50 -0.95 -22.01
N ALA A 40 -54.03 -1.71 -21.02
CA ALA A 40 -53.68 -1.23 -19.69
C ALA A 40 -52.38 -1.90 -19.23
N PRO A 41 -51.55 -1.21 -18.44
CA PRO A 41 -50.29 -1.77 -17.95
C PRO A 41 -50.54 -3.06 -17.17
N ASN A 42 -49.68 -4.06 -17.38
CA ASN A 42 -49.76 -5.33 -16.68
C ASN A 42 -48.80 -5.29 -15.48
N ALA A 43 -49.35 -5.03 -14.29
CA ALA A 43 -48.61 -4.89 -13.04
C ALA A 43 -47.43 -3.90 -13.12
N THR A 44 -46.23 -4.40 -13.44
CA THR A 44 -44.96 -3.64 -13.51
C THR A 44 -44.52 -3.31 -14.93
N GLN A 45 -45.20 -3.83 -15.96
CA GLN A 45 -44.80 -3.66 -17.35
C GLN A 45 -45.82 -2.83 -18.14
N ASP A 46 -45.32 -1.76 -18.72
CA ASP A 46 -46.02 -0.97 -19.71
C ASP A 46 -46.26 -1.79 -20.98
N VAL A 47 -47.47 -1.74 -21.52
CA VAL A 47 -47.85 -2.48 -22.73
C VAL A 47 -48.36 -1.56 -23.84
N VAL A 48 -48.27 -2.03 -25.08
CA VAL A 48 -48.87 -1.42 -26.26
C VAL A 48 -49.70 -2.46 -27.01
N GLY A 49 -50.77 -2.04 -27.67
CA GLY A 49 -51.61 -2.91 -28.48
C GLY A 49 -51.10 -3.01 -29.91
N ILE A 50 -50.58 -4.16 -30.31
CA ILE A 50 -50.13 -4.40 -31.69
C ILE A 50 -51.32 -4.76 -32.55
N VAL A 51 -51.55 -3.96 -33.59
CA VAL A 51 -52.73 -4.07 -34.43
C VAL A 51 -52.42 -4.86 -35.69
N THR A 52 -53.27 -5.83 -36.00
CA THR A 52 -53.31 -6.54 -37.29
C THR A 52 -54.69 -6.35 -37.90
N THR A 53 -54.76 -5.77 -39.09
CA THR A 53 -56.01 -5.64 -39.86
C THR A 53 -56.20 -6.89 -40.73
N LEU A 54 -57.46 -7.32 -40.87
CA LEU A 54 -57.85 -8.54 -41.58
C LEU A 54 -58.54 -8.25 -42.92
N GLU A 55 -58.72 -6.98 -43.25
CA GLU A 55 -59.37 -6.52 -44.48
C GLU A 55 -58.62 -5.30 -45.06
N GLY A 56 -58.76 -5.09 -46.36
CA GLY A 56 -58.10 -4.02 -47.12
C GLY A 56 -57.23 -4.58 -48.26
N ASP A 57 -56.68 -3.67 -49.06
CA ASP A 57 -55.77 -4.03 -50.15
C ASP A 57 -54.48 -4.68 -49.61
N PRO A 58 -53.85 -5.58 -50.39
CA PRO A 58 -52.59 -6.20 -49.98
C PRO A 58 -51.48 -5.16 -49.79
N LEU A 59 -50.54 -5.48 -48.88
CA LEU A 59 -49.32 -4.71 -48.68
C LEU A 59 -48.53 -4.58 -49.99
N ALA A 60 -47.80 -3.47 -50.13
CA ALA A 60 -46.91 -3.32 -51.27
C ALA A 60 -45.79 -4.38 -51.22
N PRO A 61 -45.22 -4.78 -52.37
CA PRO A 61 -44.11 -5.72 -52.39
C PRO A 61 -42.96 -5.24 -51.48
N ALA A 62 -42.41 -6.16 -50.68
CA ALA A 62 -41.33 -5.94 -49.70
C ALA A 62 -41.69 -5.19 -48.40
N ASP A 63 -42.94 -4.75 -48.23
CA ASP A 63 -43.44 -4.21 -46.96
C ASP A 63 -43.99 -5.32 -46.06
N ILE A 64 -43.68 -5.23 -44.76
CA ILE A 64 -44.18 -6.19 -43.74
C ILE A 64 -45.25 -5.58 -42.83
N ALA A 65 -45.44 -4.26 -42.87
CA ALA A 65 -46.48 -3.56 -42.13
C ALA A 65 -47.01 -2.35 -42.88
N CYS A 66 -48.28 -2.02 -42.67
CA CYS A 66 -48.93 -0.86 -43.23
C CYS A 66 -48.69 0.39 -42.36
N ARG A 67 -48.36 1.50 -43.01
CA ARG A 67 -48.42 2.86 -42.46
C ARG A 67 -49.23 3.71 -43.44
N ILE A 68 -50.21 4.47 -42.95
CA ILE A 68 -51.06 5.32 -43.81
C ILE A 68 -50.18 6.35 -44.54
N GLY A 69 -50.28 6.40 -45.87
CA GLY A 69 -49.40 7.24 -46.70
C GLY A 69 -47.94 6.76 -46.79
N GLY A 70 -47.64 5.55 -46.30
CA GLY A 70 -46.30 4.96 -46.29
C GLY A 70 -45.29 5.80 -45.50
N PHE A 71 -44.11 5.99 -46.10
CA PHE A 71 -43.00 6.79 -45.57
C PHE A 71 -42.73 8.04 -46.41
N SER A 72 -43.70 8.48 -47.22
CA SER A 72 -43.57 9.67 -48.07
C SER A 72 -43.45 10.98 -47.28
N ASP A 73 -44.00 11.00 -46.06
CA ASP A 73 -43.83 12.09 -45.09
C ASP A 73 -42.38 12.19 -44.61
N ILE A 74 -41.73 11.07 -44.33
CA ILE A 74 -40.32 11.02 -43.94
C ILE A 74 -39.43 11.42 -45.12
N GLU A 75 -39.70 10.90 -46.32
CA GLU A 75 -38.96 11.27 -47.54
C GLU A 75 -39.06 12.78 -47.84
N ALA A 76 -40.19 13.41 -47.54
CA ALA A 76 -40.37 14.85 -47.69
C ALA A 76 -39.54 15.63 -46.65
N LEU A 77 -39.54 15.17 -45.39
CA LEU A 77 -38.80 15.80 -44.29
C LEU A 77 -37.28 15.67 -44.47
N GLU A 78 -36.78 14.57 -45.02
CA GLU A 78 -35.35 14.37 -45.31
C GLU A 78 -34.78 15.36 -46.33
N LYS A 79 -35.64 15.98 -47.16
CA LYS A 79 -35.20 16.99 -48.13
C LYS A 79 -34.83 18.32 -47.46
N ASP A 80 -35.29 18.56 -46.24
CA ASP A 80 -34.94 19.74 -45.47
C ASP A 80 -33.58 19.54 -44.78
N ALA A 81 -32.55 20.22 -45.29
CA ALA A 81 -31.16 20.07 -44.83
C ALA A 81 -30.90 20.47 -43.36
N GLY A 82 -31.89 21.06 -42.68
CA GLY A 82 -31.80 21.49 -41.28
C GLY A 82 -32.47 20.54 -40.28
N ILE A 83 -33.13 19.48 -40.74
CA ILE A 83 -33.87 18.59 -39.85
C ILE A 83 -32.94 17.69 -39.05
N SER A 84 -33.22 17.53 -37.76
CA SER A 84 -32.49 16.61 -36.89
C SER A 84 -33.03 15.18 -36.99
N ASP A 85 -32.16 14.19 -36.75
CA ASP A 85 -32.57 12.78 -36.66
C ASP A 85 -33.64 12.57 -35.57
N SER A 86 -33.61 13.37 -34.51
CA SER A 86 -34.60 13.32 -33.42
C SER A 86 -35.99 13.78 -33.87
N GLU A 87 -36.08 14.83 -34.68
CA GLU A 87 -37.35 15.28 -35.26
C GLU A 87 -37.92 14.27 -36.25
N LEU A 88 -37.05 13.60 -37.03
CA LEU A 88 -37.46 12.49 -37.91
C LEU A 88 -38.04 11.33 -37.09
N ILE A 89 -37.41 10.98 -35.96
CA ILE A 89 -37.92 9.96 -35.03
C ILE A 89 -39.27 10.39 -34.46
N GLU A 90 -39.41 11.63 -33.99
CA GLU A 90 -40.68 12.12 -33.43
C GLU A 90 -41.81 12.09 -34.46
N SER A 91 -41.54 12.50 -35.70
CA SER A 91 -42.50 12.41 -36.81
C SER A 91 -42.87 10.96 -37.15
N LEU A 92 -41.89 10.06 -37.14
CA LEU A 92 -42.08 8.63 -37.41
C LEU A 92 -42.93 7.95 -36.33
N LEU A 93 -42.68 8.30 -35.06
CA LEU A 93 -43.44 7.82 -33.89
C LEU A 93 -44.75 8.60 -33.68
N GLY A 94 -44.97 9.64 -34.46
CA GLY A 94 -46.20 10.40 -34.51
C GLY A 94 -47.36 9.50 -34.92
N LYS A 95 -48.47 9.58 -34.17
CA LYS A 95 -49.62 8.71 -34.39
C LYS A 95 -50.42 9.16 -35.60
N LYS A 96 -50.55 8.31 -36.61
CA LYS A 96 -51.59 8.46 -37.64
C LYS A 96 -52.94 7.88 -37.20
N ASN A 97 -53.01 7.29 -35.99
CA ASN A 97 -54.22 6.71 -35.41
C ASN A 97 -55.38 7.70 -35.23
N GLU A 98 -55.12 9.01 -35.17
CA GLU A 98 -56.18 10.03 -35.14
C GLU A 98 -56.99 10.07 -36.44
N LEU A 99 -56.39 9.63 -37.56
CA LEU A 99 -57.01 9.68 -38.87
C LEU A 99 -58.23 8.74 -39.00
N HIS A 100 -58.27 7.66 -38.21
CA HIS A 100 -59.32 6.63 -38.28
C HIS A 100 -59.81 6.24 -36.88
N ASN A 101 -59.70 7.18 -35.92
CA ASN A 101 -60.15 7.03 -34.55
C ASN A 101 -59.68 5.70 -33.89
N ASN A 102 -58.37 5.42 -33.97
CA ASN A 102 -57.76 4.21 -33.39
C ASN A 102 -58.36 2.90 -33.92
N TYR A 103 -58.69 2.87 -35.22
CA TYR A 103 -59.27 1.72 -35.94
C TYR A 103 -60.72 1.39 -35.55
N GLN A 104 -61.38 2.28 -34.78
CA GLN A 104 -62.81 2.17 -34.49
C GLN A 104 -63.66 2.58 -35.69
N ASP A 105 -63.18 3.52 -36.51
CA ASP A 105 -63.74 3.82 -37.82
C ASP A 105 -62.91 3.14 -38.91
N PHE A 106 -63.26 1.90 -39.22
CA PHE A 106 -62.53 1.10 -40.20
C PHE A 106 -62.73 1.61 -41.65
N GLN A 107 -63.87 2.25 -41.95
CA GLN A 107 -64.08 2.80 -43.28
C GLN A 107 -63.13 3.98 -43.52
N ALA A 108 -63.00 4.88 -42.54
CA ALA A 108 -62.03 5.97 -42.62
C ALA A 108 -60.57 5.45 -42.74
N PHE A 109 -60.26 4.29 -42.16
CA PHE A 109 -58.95 3.64 -42.33
C PHE A 109 -58.73 3.20 -43.78
N LEU A 110 -59.70 2.52 -44.40
CA LEU A 110 -59.61 2.09 -45.80
C LEU A 110 -59.57 3.27 -46.77
N ASP A 111 -60.43 4.27 -46.56
CA ASP A 111 -60.53 5.46 -47.43
C ASP A 111 -59.23 6.27 -47.46
N ARG A 112 -58.42 6.20 -46.39
CA ARG A 112 -57.11 6.87 -46.29
C ARG A 112 -55.95 6.00 -46.79
N GLY A 113 -56.24 4.86 -47.42
CA GLY A 113 -55.25 3.95 -47.98
C GLY A 113 -54.67 2.96 -46.98
N GLY A 114 -55.41 2.65 -45.91
CA GLY A 114 -55.10 1.55 -45.00
C GLY A 114 -55.09 0.20 -45.73
N ARG A 115 -54.12 -0.66 -45.38
CA ARG A 115 -53.92 -1.97 -46.00
C ARG A 115 -54.07 -3.09 -44.99
N ILE A 116 -54.29 -4.30 -45.49
CA ILE A 116 -54.37 -5.52 -44.68
C ILE A 116 -53.02 -5.86 -44.04
N GLY A 117 -53.04 -6.49 -42.85
CA GLY A 117 -51.87 -7.05 -42.19
C GLY A 117 -51.43 -6.25 -40.96
N LEU A 118 -50.17 -6.43 -40.59
CA LEU A 118 -49.58 -5.78 -39.42
C LEU A 118 -49.56 -4.26 -39.61
N GLN A 119 -49.87 -3.50 -38.57
CA GLN A 119 -49.85 -2.05 -38.63
C GLN A 119 -48.61 -1.48 -37.96
N HIS A 120 -48.13 -0.36 -38.51
CA HIS A 120 -47.00 0.37 -37.98
C HIS A 120 -47.30 0.98 -36.60
N ASP A 121 -48.42 1.70 -36.51
CA ASP A 121 -48.79 2.47 -35.33
C ASP A 121 -49.53 1.59 -34.31
N PRO A 122 -48.97 1.36 -33.11
CA PRO A 122 -49.64 0.59 -32.08
C PRO A 122 -50.73 1.40 -31.38
N LEU A 123 -51.64 0.70 -30.70
CA LEU A 123 -52.64 1.28 -29.81
C LEU A 123 -52.04 1.59 -28.45
N LEU A 124 -52.36 2.78 -27.96
CA LEU A 124 -51.93 3.28 -26.67
C LEU A 124 -52.90 2.91 -25.55
N TYR A 125 -52.61 3.28 -24.31
CA TYR A 125 -53.52 3.03 -23.19
C TYR A 125 -54.92 3.58 -23.46
N GLY A 126 -55.91 2.74 -23.23
CA GLY A 126 -57.29 3.09 -23.53
C GLY A 126 -58.19 1.87 -23.69
N ALA A 127 -59.48 2.15 -23.80
CA ALA A 127 -60.51 1.17 -24.10
C ALA A 127 -61.04 1.45 -25.51
N TYR A 128 -60.96 0.45 -26.39
CA TYR A 128 -61.30 0.58 -27.80
C TYR A 128 -62.42 -0.38 -28.18
N LEU A 129 -63.40 0.13 -28.93
CA LEU A 129 -64.50 -0.65 -29.49
C LEU A 129 -64.12 -1.10 -30.91
N LEU A 130 -63.33 -2.16 -30.98
CA LEU A 130 -62.83 -2.70 -32.25
C LEU A 130 -63.74 -3.81 -32.77
N ASN A 131 -63.88 -3.88 -34.10
CA ASN A 131 -64.60 -4.97 -34.74
C ASN A 131 -63.66 -6.20 -34.87
N PRO A 132 -63.93 -7.33 -34.20
CA PRO A 132 -63.04 -8.49 -34.21
C PRO A 132 -62.94 -9.19 -35.57
N PHE A 133 -63.86 -8.91 -36.50
CA PHE A 133 -63.78 -9.42 -37.88
C PHE A 133 -62.77 -8.65 -38.73
N LEU A 134 -62.47 -7.40 -38.35
CA LEU A 134 -61.65 -6.48 -39.13
C LEU A 134 -60.28 -6.26 -38.51
N VAL A 135 -60.20 -6.29 -37.18
CA VAL A 135 -59.01 -5.89 -36.43
C VAL A 135 -58.74 -6.89 -35.31
N ARG A 136 -57.50 -7.36 -35.23
CA ARG A 136 -56.97 -8.13 -34.10
C ARG A 136 -55.93 -7.32 -33.37
N VAL A 137 -55.97 -7.35 -32.05
CA VAL A 137 -55.00 -6.66 -31.20
C VAL A 137 -54.32 -7.66 -30.27
N GLU A 138 -53.00 -7.61 -30.23
CA GLU A 138 -52.15 -8.40 -29.34
C GLU A 138 -51.40 -7.45 -28.39
N PRO A 139 -51.46 -7.65 -27.06
CA PRO A 139 -50.65 -6.86 -26.14
C PRO A 139 -49.18 -7.25 -26.26
N ALA A 140 -48.31 -6.25 -26.42
CA ALA A 140 -46.86 -6.42 -26.45
C ALA A 140 -46.18 -5.46 -25.46
N PRO A 141 -44.97 -5.78 -24.96
CA PRO A 141 -44.26 -4.90 -24.03
C PRO A 141 -43.86 -3.60 -24.73
N MET A 142 -44.10 -2.47 -24.06
CA MET A 142 -43.64 -1.17 -24.52
C MET A 142 -42.12 -1.04 -24.32
N LEU A 143 -41.43 -0.38 -25.26
CA LEU A 143 -40.01 -0.12 -25.10
C LEU A 143 -39.81 0.94 -23.99
N VAL A 144 -39.24 0.51 -22.87
CA VAL A 144 -38.82 1.39 -21.78
C VAL A 144 -37.30 1.47 -21.76
N VAL A 145 -36.76 2.66 -21.99
CA VAL A 145 -35.33 2.97 -21.93
C VAL A 145 -35.08 3.72 -20.62
N ASN A 146 -34.30 3.14 -19.72
CA ASN A 146 -34.04 3.74 -18.42
C ASN A 146 -32.96 4.82 -18.50
N GLN A 147 -32.78 5.55 -17.40
CA GLN A 147 -31.67 6.49 -17.28
C GLN A 147 -30.33 5.72 -17.28
N GLY A 148 -29.37 6.23 -18.04
CA GLY A 148 -28.07 5.56 -18.20
C GLY A 148 -28.09 4.43 -19.23
N GLU A 149 -29.18 4.25 -19.98
CA GLU A 149 -29.28 3.32 -21.11
C GLU A 149 -29.76 4.07 -22.37
N VAL A 150 -29.39 3.55 -23.53
CA VAL A 150 -29.94 3.96 -24.82
C VAL A 150 -30.45 2.74 -25.58
N ALA A 151 -31.42 2.90 -26.46
CA ALA A 151 -31.91 1.81 -27.30
C ALA A 151 -31.50 2.02 -28.77
N VAL A 152 -30.71 1.10 -29.29
CA VAL A 152 -30.36 1.03 -30.71
C VAL A 152 -31.48 0.32 -31.45
N ILE A 153 -32.07 0.97 -32.45
CA ILE A 153 -33.22 0.46 -33.19
C ILE A 153 -32.77 -0.19 -34.50
N LYS A 154 -33.15 -1.45 -34.67
CA LYS A 154 -33.06 -2.23 -35.91
C LYS A 154 -34.45 -2.20 -36.55
N SER A 155 -34.58 -1.43 -37.64
CA SER A 155 -35.84 -1.30 -38.38
C SER A 155 -35.93 -2.31 -39.52
N TYR A 156 -37.04 -3.04 -39.57
CA TYR A 156 -37.37 -3.94 -40.69
C TYR A 156 -38.33 -3.30 -41.72
N VAL A 157 -38.84 -2.11 -41.42
CA VAL A 157 -39.76 -1.32 -42.26
C VAL A 157 -39.14 0.03 -42.62
N GLY A 158 -39.69 0.71 -43.62
CA GLY A 158 -39.21 2.04 -44.00
C GLY A 158 -38.72 2.15 -45.42
N LEU A 159 -38.13 3.30 -45.72
CA LEU A 159 -37.50 3.59 -47.00
C LEU A 159 -36.30 2.65 -47.27
N PRO A 160 -35.91 2.44 -48.54
CA PRO A 160 -34.81 1.56 -48.92
C PRO A 160 -33.49 1.95 -48.25
N THR A 161 -32.75 0.96 -47.72
CA THR A 161 -31.48 1.19 -47.01
C THR A 161 -30.53 2.09 -47.81
N LEU A 162 -30.29 3.30 -47.28
CA LEU A 162 -29.30 4.25 -47.75
C LEU A 162 -28.17 4.33 -46.72
N ASP A 163 -26.99 3.85 -47.10
CA ASP A 163 -25.86 3.79 -46.19
C ASP A 163 -25.30 5.19 -45.90
N THR A 164 -25.36 5.59 -44.64
CA THR A 164 -24.82 6.86 -44.14
C THR A 164 -23.56 6.69 -43.29
N SER A 165 -23.03 5.47 -43.18
CA SER A 165 -21.91 5.11 -42.31
C SER A 165 -20.56 5.62 -42.81
N GLY A 166 -20.49 6.05 -44.07
CA GLY A 166 -19.26 6.48 -44.75
C GLY A 166 -18.46 5.29 -45.32
N PRO A 167 -17.54 5.56 -46.27
CA PRO A 167 -16.82 4.51 -47.02
C PRO A 167 -15.85 3.67 -46.19
N GLU A 168 -15.50 4.12 -44.98
CA GLU A 168 -14.58 3.43 -44.07
C GLU A 168 -15.27 2.33 -43.26
N PHE A 169 -16.58 2.40 -43.07
CA PHE A 169 -17.33 1.46 -42.26
C PHE A 169 -17.79 0.26 -43.10
N LYS A 170 -17.36 -0.95 -42.75
CA LYS A 170 -17.64 -2.19 -43.52
C LYS A 170 -18.57 -3.17 -42.79
N PHE A 171 -19.10 -2.80 -41.64
CA PHE A 171 -19.79 -3.72 -40.72
C PHE A 171 -21.32 -3.54 -40.76
N GLY A 172 -21.88 -3.56 -41.96
CA GLY A 172 -23.30 -3.28 -42.21
C GLY A 172 -23.55 -1.80 -42.53
N SER A 173 -24.82 -1.47 -42.74
CA SER A 173 -25.25 -0.11 -43.12
C SER A 173 -26.04 0.53 -41.99
N ILE A 174 -25.54 1.67 -41.54
CA ILE A 174 -26.22 2.58 -40.62
C ILE A 174 -27.02 3.56 -41.46
N VAL A 175 -28.29 3.70 -41.11
CA VAL A 175 -29.27 4.46 -41.88
C VAL A 175 -29.87 5.57 -41.04
N GLN A 176 -30.47 6.56 -41.69
CA GLN A 176 -31.26 7.56 -40.99
C GLN A 176 -32.54 6.94 -40.41
N PRO A 177 -33.11 7.53 -39.35
CA PRO A 177 -34.41 7.10 -38.85
C PRO A 177 -35.48 7.07 -39.95
N GLY A 178 -36.31 6.03 -39.99
CA GLY A 178 -37.32 5.84 -41.03
C GLY A 178 -36.88 5.02 -42.25
N HIS A 179 -35.59 4.66 -42.32
CA HIS A 179 -35.06 3.70 -43.27
C HIS A 179 -34.96 2.29 -42.68
N ARG A 180 -34.93 1.29 -43.57
CA ARG A 180 -34.65 -0.12 -43.21
C ARG A 180 -33.16 -0.28 -42.86
N GLY A 181 -32.86 -0.79 -41.68
CA GLY A 181 -31.49 -0.95 -41.18
C GLY A 181 -31.33 -0.55 -39.71
N ILE A 182 -30.08 -0.33 -39.29
CA ILE A 182 -29.77 0.15 -37.94
C ILE A 182 -29.79 1.68 -37.97
N TRP A 183 -30.61 2.31 -37.13
CA TRP A 183 -30.69 3.76 -37.08
C TRP A 183 -29.42 4.39 -36.52
N ARG A 184 -29.00 5.48 -37.15
CA ARG A 184 -27.84 6.29 -36.74
C ARG A 184 -28.01 6.92 -35.36
N GLU A 185 -29.22 7.37 -35.05
CA GLU A 185 -29.55 7.91 -33.73
C GLU A 185 -30.24 6.84 -32.86
N ALA A 186 -29.70 6.63 -31.66
CA ALA A 186 -30.30 5.75 -30.66
C ALA A 186 -31.36 6.50 -29.86
N LEU A 187 -32.41 5.79 -29.43
CA LEU A 187 -33.43 6.34 -28.56
C LEU A 187 -32.88 6.53 -27.15
N ARG A 188 -32.98 7.76 -26.65
CA ARG A 188 -32.56 8.14 -25.29
C ARG A 188 -33.59 7.68 -24.25
N THR A 189 -33.30 7.90 -22.97
CA THR A 189 -34.19 7.60 -21.86
C THR A 189 -35.62 8.09 -22.10
N GLY A 190 -36.58 7.19 -21.99
CA GLY A 190 -37.97 7.44 -22.33
C GLY A 190 -38.78 6.18 -22.52
N LYS A 191 -40.09 6.33 -22.72
CA LYS A 191 -41.00 5.25 -23.07
C LYS A 191 -41.49 5.45 -24.50
N TYR A 192 -41.26 4.47 -25.36
CA TYR A 192 -41.56 4.56 -26.77
C TYR A 192 -42.58 3.50 -27.18
N PRO A 193 -43.71 3.92 -27.78
CA PRO A 193 -44.72 2.99 -28.25
C PRO A 193 -44.35 2.46 -29.62
N LEU A 194 -43.38 1.55 -29.64
CA LEU A 194 -42.94 0.85 -30.85
C LEU A 194 -43.64 -0.49 -30.98
N ASN A 195 -43.89 -0.91 -32.22
CA ASN A 195 -44.30 -2.27 -32.51
C ASN A 195 -43.06 -3.19 -32.57
N PRO A 196 -42.88 -4.14 -31.62
CA PRO A 196 -41.70 -4.99 -31.53
C PRO A 196 -41.62 -6.03 -32.65
N ARG A 197 -42.67 -6.18 -33.46
CA ARG A 197 -42.67 -7.06 -34.64
C ARG A 197 -42.00 -6.41 -35.86
N ILE A 198 -41.89 -5.08 -35.89
CA ILE A 198 -41.29 -4.32 -36.99
C ILE A 198 -40.00 -3.60 -36.59
N TYR A 199 -39.84 -3.30 -35.30
CA TYR A 199 -38.65 -2.69 -34.72
C TYR A 199 -38.07 -3.61 -33.66
N ALA A 200 -36.80 -3.99 -33.81
CA ALA A 200 -36.06 -4.66 -32.74
C ALA A 200 -35.16 -3.64 -32.03
N ALA A 201 -35.33 -3.51 -30.72
CA ALA A 201 -34.57 -2.57 -29.91
C ALA A 201 -33.54 -3.31 -29.06
N GLU A 202 -32.27 -2.96 -29.21
CA GLU A 202 -31.17 -3.45 -28.37
C GLU A 202 -30.84 -2.37 -27.34
N LYS A 203 -30.97 -2.68 -26.04
CA LYS A 203 -30.63 -1.73 -24.97
C LYS A 203 -29.13 -1.79 -24.68
N VAL A 204 -28.49 -0.63 -24.71
CA VAL A 204 -27.06 -0.46 -24.47
C VAL A 204 -26.87 0.42 -23.23
N PRO A 205 -26.22 -0.11 -22.18
CA PRO A 205 -25.80 0.70 -21.05
C PRO A 205 -24.77 1.75 -21.47
N THR A 206 -24.99 3.00 -21.05
CA THR A 206 -24.08 4.14 -21.30
C THR A 206 -23.27 4.54 -20.08
N PHE A 207 -23.55 3.98 -18.90
CA PHE A 207 -22.68 4.15 -17.73
C PHE A 207 -21.40 3.31 -17.88
N ILE A 208 -20.44 3.53 -16.99
CA ILE A 208 -19.19 2.76 -16.97
C ILE A 208 -19.49 1.33 -16.55
N LEU A 209 -19.31 0.39 -17.47
CA LEU A 209 -19.46 -1.04 -17.22
C LEU A 209 -18.16 -1.57 -16.62
N THR A 210 -18.28 -2.21 -15.47
CA THR A 210 -17.16 -2.90 -14.81
C THR A 210 -17.31 -4.39 -15.03
N LEU A 211 -16.38 -4.98 -15.78
CA LEU A 211 -16.39 -6.38 -16.16
C LEU A 211 -15.25 -7.10 -15.45
N ASN A 212 -15.53 -8.21 -14.79
CA ASN A 212 -14.54 -8.96 -14.02
C ASN A 212 -14.25 -10.32 -14.69
N TRP A 213 -12.97 -10.63 -14.90
CA TRP A 213 -12.48 -11.95 -15.28
C TRP A 213 -12.08 -12.67 -14.00
N ALA A 214 -13.07 -13.20 -13.28
CA ALA A 214 -12.88 -13.92 -12.02
C ALA A 214 -13.87 -15.09 -11.95
N GLU A 215 -13.63 -16.08 -11.10
CA GLU A 215 -14.60 -17.18 -10.86
C GLU A 215 -15.87 -16.70 -10.13
N ALA A 216 -15.81 -15.53 -9.48
CA ALA A 216 -16.94 -14.92 -8.79
C ALA A 216 -17.76 -14.02 -9.75
N ASN A 217 -18.99 -14.44 -10.03
CA ASN A 217 -19.94 -13.66 -10.84
C ASN A 217 -20.26 -12.30 -10.17
N SER A 218 -20.15 -11.21 -10.93
CA SER A 218 -20.74 -9.94 -10.52
C SER A 218 -22.25 -9.99 -10.66
N VAL A 219 -22.97 -9.54 -9.62
CA VAL A 219 -24.45 -9.58 -9.55
C VAL A 219 -25.10 -8.50 -10.43
N ALA A 220 -24.35 -7.50 -10.91
CA ALA A 220 -24.95 -6.27 -11.43
C ALA A 220 -25.54 -6.38 -12.85
N HIS A 221 -24.94 -7.14 -13.78
CA HIS A 221 -25.33 -7.07 -15.20
C HIS A 221 -25.38 -8.40 -15.98
N ASN A 222 -25.01 -9.56 -15.41
CA ASN A 222 -24.91 -10.87 -16.10
C ASN A 222 -24.05 -10.90 -17.39
N LEU A 223 -23.48 -9.77 -17.82
CA LEU A 223 -22.64 -9.67 -19.02
C LEU A 223 -21.32 -10.41 -18.84
N ASP A 224 -20.78 -10.44 -17.63
CA ASP A 224 -19.52 -11.08 -17.25
C ASP A 224 -19.68 -12.53 -16.76
N ALA A 225 -20.88 -13.11 -16.82
CA ALA A 225 -21.17 -14.44 -16.29
C ALA A 225 -20.39 -15.59 -16.99
N GLN A 226 -19.81 -15.32 -18.17
CA GLN A 226 -19.00 -16.29 -18.92
C GLN A 226 -17.50 -15.96 -18.91
N LEU A 227 -17.10 -14.89 -18.23
CA LEU A 227 -15.69 -14.50 -18.12
C LEU A 227 -15.02 -15.35 -17.04
N SER A 228 -13.86 -15.91 -17.38
CA SER A 228 -13.04 -16.73 -16.49
C SER A 228 -11.72 -16.03 -16.17
N PRO A 229 -11.06 -16.36 -15.04
CA PRO A 229 -9.69 -15.94 -14.78
C PRO A 229 -8.77 -16.27 -15.96
N ILE A 230 -7.75 -15.44 -16.17
CA ILE A 230 -6.76 -15.70 -17.21
C ILE A 230 -5.67 -16.60 -16.67
N GLU A 231 -5.53 -17.78 -17.28
CA GLU A 231 -4.38 -18.66 -17.05
C GLU A 231 -3.19 -18.19 -17.91
N GLY A 232 -2.17 -17.69 -17.22
CA GLY A 232 -0.93 -17.23 -17.82
C GLY A 232 0.23 -18.19 -17.56
N LYS A 233 1.17 -18.24 -18.50
CA LYS A 233 2.45 -18.94 -18.33
C LYS A 233 3.58 -17.94 -18.43
N SER A 234 4.41 -17.86 -17.39
CA SER A 234 5.63 -17.03 -17.38
C SER A 234 6.70 -17.58 -18.34
N ARG A 235 7.70 -16.75 -18.63
CA ARG A 235 8.91 -17.12 -19.37
C ARG A 235 9.64 -18.33 -18.78
N GLU A 236 9.58 -18.50 -17.46
CA GLU A 236 10.22 -19.58 -16.72
C GLU A 236 9.37 -20.87 -16.67
N GLY A 237 8.14 -20.80 -17.19
CA GLY A 237 7.25 -21.94 -17.29
C GLY A 237 6.26 -22.10 -16.13
N PHE A 238 6.29 -21.23 -15.12
CA PHE A 238 5.27 -21.21 -14.07
C PHE A 238 3.91 -20.80 -14.63
N ILE A 239 2.88 -21.56 -14.27
CA ILE A 239 1.48 -21.29 -14.59
C ILE A 239 0.84 -20.63 -13.36
N PHE A 240 0.12 -19.53 -13.57
CA PHE A 240 -0.63 -18.84 -12.53
C PHE A 240 -1.90 -18.22 -13.10
N LYS A 241 -2.90 -18.04 -12.24
CA LYS A 241 -4.19 -17.41 -12.58
C LYS A 241 -4.17 -15.95 -12.20
N ILE A 242 -4.73 -15.11 -13.06
CA ILE A 242 -4.87 -13.68 -12.82
C ILE A 242 -6.33 -13.28 -12.96
N ASP A 243 -6.83 -12.62 -11.92
CA ASP A 243 -8.12 -11.96 -11.94
C ASP A 243 -7.95 -10.52 -12.42
N LEU A 244 -8.81 -10.13 -13.36
CA LEU A 244 -8.76 -8.82 -13.98
C LEU A 244 -10.10 -8.13 -13.90
N GLN A 245 -10.07 -6.81 -13.87
CA GLN A 245 -11.23 -5.96 -13.97
C GLN A 245 -11.01 -4.95 -15.09
N VAL A 246 -11.91 -4.92 -16.07
CA VAL A 246 -11.88 -3.96 -17.17
C VAL A 246 -13.10 -3.08 -17.08
N GLN A 247 -12.87 -1.77 -17.09
CA GLN A 247 -13.91 -0.76 -17.12
C GLN A 247 -14.04 -0.22 -18.54
N ILE A 248 -15.21 -0.40 -19.15
CA ILE A 248 -15.52 0.09 -20.49
C ILE A 248 -16.68 1.09 -20.42
N HIS A 249 -16.74 1.95 -21.43
CA HIS A 249 -17.82 2.89 -21.62
C HIS A 249 -18.20 2.93 -23.09
N VAL A 250 -19.49 2.83 -23.37
CA VAL A 250 -20.05 2.98 -24.71
C VAL A 250 -20.79 4.31 -24.76
N PRO A 251 -20.28 5.31 -25.50
CA PRO A 251 -21.00 6.56 -25.71
C PRO A 251 -22.33 6.33 -26.44
N ASP A 252 -23.35 7.10 -26.07
CA ASP A 252 -24.69 7.07 -26.67
C ASP A 252 -24.67 7.27 -28.20
N THR A 253 -23.88 8.25 -28.67
CA THR A 253 -23.70 8.59 -30.09
C THR A 253 -23.03 7.48 -30.90
N LYS A 254 -22.26 6.61 -30.25
CA LYS A 254 -21.51 5.52 -30.89
C LYS A 254 -22.19 4.17 -30.75
N ALA A 255 -23.16 4.03 -29.85
CA ALA A 255 -23.85 2.77 -29.57
C ALA A 255 -24.39 2.07 -30.84
N PRO A 256 -25.00 2.76 -31.83
CA PRO A 256 -25.45 2.10 -33.06
C PRO A 256 -24.32 1.46 -33.88
N LYS A 257 -23.16 2.13 -33.97
CA LYS A 257 -21.97 1.59 -34.64
C LYS A 257 -21.47 0.33 -33.94
N VAL A 258 -21.39 0.37 -32.61
CA VAL A 258 -20.97 -0.77 -31.77
C VAL A 258 -21.88 -1.97 -32.06
N ILE A 259 -23.20 -1.79 -31.94
CA ILE A 259 -24.18 -2.85 -32.17
C ILE A 259 -24.19 -3.36 -33.62
N SER A 260 -23.90 -2.51 -34.60
CA SER A 260 -23.73 -2.93 -35.99
C SER A 260 -22.51 -3.86 -36.17
N MET A 261 -21.41 -3.60 -35.45
CA MET A 261 -20.19 -4.41 -35.52
C MET A 261 -20.30 -5.74 -34.78
N VAL A 262 -20.92 -5.75 -33.60
CA VAL A 262 -20.92 -6.92 -32.69
C VAL A 262 -22.27 -7.63 -32.57
N GLY A 263 -23.36 -7.00 -33.01
CA GLY A 263 -24.72 -7.52 -32.95
C GLY A 263 -25.45 -7.28 -31.62
N SER A 264 -24.78 -7.50 -30.48
CA SER A 264 -25.32 -7.32 -29.11
C SER A 264 -24.22 -6.97 -28.09
N MET A 265 -24.60 -6.44 -26.94
CA MET A 265 -23.64 -6.18 -25.85
C MET A 265 -23.01 -7.46 -25.29
N GLN A 266 -23.73 -8.57 -25.32
CA GLN A 266 -23.22 -9.86 -24.86
C GLN A 266 -22.09 -10.37 -25.78
N ASN A 267 -22.24 -10.21 -27.09
CA ASN A 267 -21.21 -10.61 -28.06
C ASN A 267 -19.96 -9.71 -27.97
N LEU A 268 -20.14 -8.40 -27.71
CA LEU A 268 -19.02 -7.51 -27.44
C LEU A 268 -18.15 -8.02 -26.29
N VAL A 269 -18.77 -8.45 -25.19
CA VAL A 269 -18.04 -8.95 -24.02
C VAL A 269 -17.43 -10.33 -24.28
N ASN A 270 -18.22 -11.28 -24.79
CA ASN A 270 -17.81 -12.68 -24.91
C ASN A 270 -16.86 -12.95 -26.09
N GLU A 271 -17.11 -12.34 -27.25
CA GLU A 271 -16.34 -12.66 -28.46
C GLU A 271 -15.17 -11.71 -28.66
N VAL A 272 -15.39 -10.41 -28.44
CA VAL A 272 -14.39 -9.38 -28.73
C VAL A 272 -13.50 -9.12 -27.52
N LEU A 273 -14.10 -8.77 -26.38
CA LEU A 273 -13.37 -8.31 -25.21
C LEU A 273 -12.61 -9.45 -24.53
N GLN A 274 -13.24 -10.60 -24.32
CA GLN A 274 -12.58 -11.79 -23.76
C GLN A 274 -11.37 -12.21 -24.59
N ALA A 275 -11.48 -12.18 -25.92
CA ALA A 275 -10.37 -12.51 -26.81
C ALA A 275 -9.25 -11.46 -26.74
N ALA A 276 -9.60 -10.16 -26.76
CA ALA A 276 -8.64 -9.06 -26.72
C ALA A 276 -7.81 -9.05 -25.42
N VAL A 277 -8.49 -9.05 -24.28
CA VAL A 277 -7.87 -9.06 -22.95
C VAL A 277 -7.09 -10.35 -22.75
N GLY A 278 -7.73 -11.49 -23.07
CA GLY A 278 -7.14 -12.82 -23.01
C GLY A 278 -5.80 -12.92 -23.75
N ASN A 279 -5.79 -12.53 -25.02
CA ASN A 279 -4.60 -12.64 -25.86
C ASN A 279 -3.50 -11.66 -25.42
N HIS A 280 -3.85 -10.42 -25.07
CA HIS A 280 -2.87 -9.43 -24.62
C HIS A 280 -2.14 -9.87 -23.36
N PHE A 281 -2.88 -10.30 -22.33
CA PHE A 281 -2.28 -10.77 -21.08
C PHE A 281 -1.49 -12.06 -21.28
N ARG A 282 -2.02 -13.06 -22.01
CA ARG A 282 -1.27 -14.30 -22.29
C ARG A 282 0.07 -14.02 -22.98
N ASN A 283 0.11 -13.15 -23.97
CA ASN A 283 1.35 -12.78 -24.67
C ASN A 283 2.32 -12.01 -23.77
N THR A 284 1.81 -11.08 -22.97
CA THR A 284 2.63 -10.27 -22.06
C THR A 284 3.26 -11.14 -20.96
N LEU A 285 2.50 -12.07 -20.39
CA LEU A 285 2.98 -12.98 -19.35
C LEU A 285 4.03 -13.97 -19.87
N GLN A 286 3.89 -14.44 -21.12
CA GLN A 286 4.90 -15.32 -21.75
C GLN A 286 6.27 -14.65 -21.90
N GLY A 287 6.31 -13.33 -22.06
CA GLY A 287 7.55 -12.57 -22.17
C GLY A 287 8.19 -12.21 -20.82
N LEU A 288 7.46 -12.29 -19.72
CA LEU A 288 7.89 -11.82 -18.39
C LEU A 288 8.21 -12.97 -17.44
N GLU A 289 9.17 -12.73 -16.55
CA GLU A 289 9.39 -13.57 -15.37
C GLU A 289 8.28 -13.31 -14.34
N ALA A 290 7.88 -14.35 -13.61
CA ALA A 290 6.79 -14.23 -12.63
C ALA A 290 7.12 -13.23 -11.51
N VAL A 291 8.38 -13.18 -11.09
CA VAL A 291 8.86 -12.23 -10.06
C VAL A 291 8.79 -10.78 -10.55
N ARG A 292 9.27 -10.55 -11.77
CA ARG A 292 9.27 -9.22 -12.39
C ARG A 292 7.85 -8.71 -12.61
N PHE A 293 6.89 -9.60 -12.90
CA PHE A 293 5.48 -9.24 -12.99
C PHE A 293 4.93 -8.69 -11.67
N ILE A 294 5.33 -9.25 -10.52
CA ILE A 294 4.94 -8.74 -9.19
C ILE A 294 5.53 -7.34 -8.96
N GLU A 295 6.82 -7.17 -9.26
CA GLU A 295 7.54 -5.91 -9.04
C GLU A 295 7.07 -4.78 -9.98
N THR A 296 6.65 -5.12 -11.20
CA THR A 296 6.30 -4.14 -12.25
C THR A 296 4.81 -4.14 -12.61
N ARG A 297 3.94 -4.61 -11.69
CA ARG A 297 2.49 -4.71 -11.89
C ARG A 297 1.86 -3.44 -12.46
N ASP A 298 2.24 -2.28 -11.94
CA ASP A 298 1.70 -0.98 -12.39
C ASP A 298 2.04 -0.68 -13.87
N GLN A 299 3.26 -1.05 -14.29
CA GLN A 299 3.70 -0.87 -15.68
C GLN A 299 2.96 -1.83 -16.61
N VAL A 300 2.75 -3.08 -16.19
CA VAL A 300 1.99 -4.06 -16.95
C VAL A 300 0.54 -3.61 -17.09
N GLN A 301 -0.05 -3.06 -16.04
CA GLN A 301 -1.41 -2.52 -16.07
C GLN A 301 -1.55 -1.32 -17.02
N ALA A 302 -0.60 -0.39 -17.00
CA ALA A 302 -0.58 0.75 -17.92
C ALA A 302 -0.42 0.32 -19.39
N ALA A 303 0.47 -0.63 -19.66
CA ALA A 303 0.65 -1.20 -21.00
C ALA A 303 -0.59 -1.95 -21.49
N ALA A 304 -1.25 -2.68 -20.59
CA ALA A 304 -2.51 -3.37 -20.88
C ALA A 304 -3.63 -2.39 -21.21
N LEU A 305 -3.76 -1.30 -20.44
CA LEU A 305 -4.72 -0.24 -20.72
C LEU A 305 -4.50 0.34 -22.13
N GLU A 306 -3.26 0.68 -22.49
CA GLU A 306 -2.96 1.24 -23.81
C GLU A 306 -3.29 0.26 -24.95
N ALA A 307 -2.86 -1.00 -24.81
CA ALA A 307 -3.09 -2.02 -25.83
C ALA A 307 -4.57 -2.36 -26.02
N ILE A 308 -5.30 -2.54 -24.91
CA ILE A 308 -6.73 -2.83 -24.92
C ILE A 308 -7.52 -1.63 -25.45
N SER A 309 -7.16 -0.40 -25.04
CA SER A 309 -7.78 0.83 -25.56
C SER A 309 -7.63 0.94 -27.07
N ARG A 310 -6.43 0.65 -27.59
CA ARG A 310 -6.16 0.68 -29.04
C ARG A 310 -7.00 -0.35 -29.80
N TYR A 311 -7.16 -1.54 -29.23
CA TYR A 311 -7.97 -2.59 -29.84
C TYR A 311 -9.46 -2.25 -29.83
N LEU A 312 -9.99 -1.79 -28.69
CA LEU A 312 -11.41 -1.45 -28.54
C LEU A 312 -11.82 -0.16 -29.25
N ALA A 313 -10.87 0.74 -29.51
CA ALA A 313 -11.11 1.93 -30.33
C ALA A 313 -11.61 1.57 -31.74
N ALA A 314 -11.16 0.44 -32.31
CA ALA A 314 -11.65 -0.04 -33.61
C ALA A 314 -13.14 -0.42 -33.58
N TYR A 315 -13.67 -0.75 -32.40
CA TYR A 315 -15.07 -1.06 -32.16
C TYR A 315 -15.84 0.14 -31.59
N GLU A 316 -15.25 1.35 -31.57
CA GLU A 316 -15.88 2.57 -31.04
C GLU A 316 -16.24 2.49 -29.55
N VAL A 317 -15.54 1.63 -28.80
CA VAL A 317 -15.71 1.44 -27.34
C VAL A 317 -14.57 2.11 -26.59
N GLU A 318 -14.90 2.91 -25.58
CA GLU A 318 -13.91 3.59 -24.74
C GLU A 318 -13.50 2.69 -23.56
N THR A 319 -12.19 2.55 -23.33
CA THR A 319 -11.68 1.88 -22.14
C THR A 319 -11.37 2.93 -21.08
N ARG A 320 -12.00 2.81 -19.91
CA ARG A 320 -11.76 3.71 -18.77
C ARG A 320 -10.60 3.25 -17.91
N GLY A 321 -10.45 1.94 -17.75
CA GLY A 321 -9.40 1.37 -16.91
C GLY A 321 -9.29 -0.14 -17.09
N VAL A 322 -8.07 -0.65 -16.89
CA VAL A 322 -7.78 -2.07 -16.78
C VAL A 322 -7.06 -2.22 -15.46
N TYR A 323 -7.56 -3.09 -14.59
CA TYR A 323 -7.02 -3.30 -13.26
C TYR A 323 -6.73 -4.78 -13.07
N ILE A 324 -5.50 -5.08 -12.66
CA ILE A 324 -5.18 -6.41 -12.16
C ILE A 324 -5.76 -6.46 -10.73
N GLN A 325 -6.42 -7.54 -10.32
CA GLN A 325 -6.99 -7.68 -8.97
C GLN A 325 -6.16 -8.66 -8.15
N ASP A 326 -6.52 -9.94 -8.19
CA ASP A 326 -5.81 -11.00 -7.48
C ASP A 326 -4.94 -11.80 -8.46
N VAL A 327 -3.84 -12.35 -7.94
CA VAL A 327 -2.93 -13.21 -8.70
C VAL A 327 -2.63 -14.44 -7.87
N THR A 328 -3.16 -15.58 -8.30
CA THR A 328 -2.95 -16.85 -7.62
C THR A 328 -1.69 -17.53 -8.13
N PHE A 329 -0.62 -17.42 -7.37
CA PHE A 329 0.67 -18.06 -7.68
C PHE A 329 0.73 -19.50 -7.16
N PRO A 330 1.46 -20.40 -7.85
CA PRO A 330 1.74 -21.73 -7.35
C PRO A 330 2.67 -21.66 -6.12
N GLN A 331 2.43 -22.56 -5.15
CA GLN A 331 3.09 -22.54 -3.85
C GLN A 331 4.62 -22.73 -3.93
N GLU A 332 5.09 -23.42 -4.96
CA GLU A 332 6.53 -23.60 -5.26
C GLU A 332 7.24 -22.26 -5.49
N LEU A 333 6.63 -21.36 -6.26
CA LEU A 333 7.20 -20.05 -6.57
C LEU A 333 7.21 -19.15 -5.33
N VAL A 334 6.13 -19.18 -4.55
CA VAL A 334 6.03 -18.44 -3.27
C VAL A 334 7.15 -18.88 -2.32
N ASN A 335 7.43 -20.18 -2.23
CA ASN A 335 8.52 -20.69 -1.40
C ASN A 335 9.90 -20.20 -1.87
N VAL A 336 10.15 -20.18 -3.17
CA VAL A 336 11.41 -19.67 -3.75
C VAL A 336 11.56 -18.17 -3.50
N LEU A 337 10.50 -17.39 -3.73
CA LEU A 337 10.48 -15.95 -3.46
C LEU A 337 10.71 -15.63 -1.99
N THR A 338 10.01 -16.33 -1.10
CA THR A 338 10.16 -16.16 0.34
C THR A 338 11.59 -16.47 0.78
N ARG A 339 12.20 -17.55 0.28
CA ARG A 339 13.60 -17.88 0.55
C ARG A 339 14.57 -16.82 0.01
N ARG A 340 14.33 -16.29 -1.20
CA ARG A 340 15.16 -15.23 -1.80
C ARG A 340 15.10 -13.95 -0.96
N GLU A 341 13.91 -13.57 -0.51
CA GLU A 341 13.72 -12.38 0.32
C GLU A 341 14.38 -12.54 1.70
N ILE A 342 14.22 -13.70 2.35
CA ILE A 342 14.93 -14.01 3.60
C ILE A 342 16.45 -13.88 3.40
N ALA A 343 17.00 -14.46 2.34
CA ALA A 343 18.44 -14.37 2.06
C ALA A 343 18.91 -12.92 1.81
N ASN A 344 18.11 -12.10 1.15
CA ASN A 344 18.42 -10.68 0.94
C ASN A 344 18.39 -9.89 2.26
N GLN A 345 17.40 -10.14 3.12
CA GLN A 345 17.30 -9.53 4.45
C GLN A 345 18.44 -9.97 5.37
N GLU A 346 18.82 -11.25 5.32
CA GLU A 346 20.00 -11.78 6.02
C GLU A 346 21.28 -11.08 5.54
N LYS A 347 21.47 -10.93 4.23
CA LYS A 347 22.63 -10.21 3.68
C LYS A 347 22.69 -8.76 4.15
N ALA A 348 21.57 -8.03 4.11
CA ALA A 348 21.49 -6.66 4.61
C ALA A 348 21.81 -6.59 6.11
N THR A 349 21.32 -7.56 6.90
CA THR A 349 21.62 -7.68 8.33
C THR A 349 23.12 -7.94 8.56
N PHE A 350 23.74 -8.82 7.79
CA PHE A 350 25.18 -9.09 7.88
C PHE A 350 26.03 -7.87 7.49
N GLU A 351 25.63 -7.11 6.48
CA GLU A 351 26.30 -5.86 6.12
C GLU A 351 26.22 -4.84 7.27
N GLN A 352 25.05 -4.65 7.87
CA GLN A 352 24.89 -3.80 9.06
C GLN A 352 25.71 -4.29 10.26
N GLN A 353 25.76 -5.61 10.50
CA GLN A 353 26.59 -6.20 11.57
C GLN A 353 28.09 -5.96 11.30
N LYS A 354 28.53 -6.08 10.05
CA LYS A 354 29.92 -5.80 9.66
C LYS A 354 30.27 -4.33 9.89
N ASP A 355 29.37 -3.41 9.53
CA ASP A 355 29.58 -1.98 9.74
C ASP A 355 29.62 -1.65 11.23
N ALA A 356 28.69 -2.17 12.02
CA ALA A 356 28.68 -2.01 13.47
C ALA A 356 29.94 -2.58 14.14
N GLN A 357 30.42 -3.75 13.68
CA GLN A 357 31.65 -4.35 14.17
C GLN A 357 32.88 -3.52 13.78
N THR A 358 32.88 -2.92 12.60
CA THR A 358 33.95 -2.00 12.15
C THR A 358 34.00 -0.77 13.06
N VAL A 359 32.85 -0.13 13.31
CA VAL A 359 32.73 1.00 14.25
C VAL A 359 33.19 0.60 15.65
N ARG A 360 32.84 -0.61 16.13
CA ARG A 360 33.28 -1.11 17.43
C ARG A 360 34.79 -1.31 17.49
N ILE A 361 35.40 -1.90 16.47
CA ILE A 361 36.86 -2.06 16.38
C ILE A 361 37.55 -0.70 16.42
N ASP A 362 37.03 0.28 15.70
CA ASP A 362 37.61 1.62 15.66
C ASP A 362 37.46 2.36 17.00
N LEU A 363 36.31 2.20 17.68
CA LEU A 363 36.10 2.72 19.03
C LEU A 363 37.04 2.07 20.06
N GLU A 364 37.23 0.74 20.00
CA GLU A 364 38.18 0.03 20.87
C GLU A 364 39.63 0.45 20.60
N LYS A 365 40.03 0.65 19.32
CA LYS A 365 41.35 1.20 18.98
C LYS A 365 41.52 2.60 19.55
N ALA A 366 40.54 3.48 19.36
CA ALA A 366 40.57 4.85 19.86
C ALA A 366 40.67 4.88 21.40
N ARG A 367 39.89 4.03 22.08
CA ARG A 367 39.95 3.87 23.54
C ARG A 367 41.31 3.35 23.99
N GLY A 368 41.83 2.30 23.36
CA GLY A 368 43.17 1.78 23.66
C GLY A 368 44.26 2.83 23.49
N THR A 369 44.18 3.69 22.46
CA THR A 369 45.12 4.81 22.30
C THR A 369 44.96 5.88 23.38
N ALA A 370 43.74 6.17 23.82
CA ALA A 370 43.47 7.13 24.89
C ALA A 370 43.93 6.61 26.26
N ASP A 371 43.72 5.33 26.56
CA ASP A 371 44.17 4.69 27.80
C ASP A 371 45.70 4.65 27.86
N MET A 372 46.39 4.37 26.74
CA MET A 372 47.86 4.48 26.67
C MET A 372 48.35 5.91 26.89
N GLN A 373 47.66 6.93 26.33
CA GLN A 373 47.99 8.33 26.57
C GLN A 373 47.76 8.73 28.03
N ALA A 374 46.72 8.23 28.68
CA ALA A 374 46.47 8.45 30.10
C ALA A 374 47.56 7.83 30.98
N GLU A 375 48.01 6.61 30.68
CA GLU A 375 49.11 5.96 31.38
C GLU A 375 50.47 6.66 31.12
N LEU A 376 50.75 7.11 29.89
CA LEU A 376 51.94 7.91 29.58
C LEU A 376 51.94 9.26 30.33
N ALA A 377 50.81 9.95 30.37
CA ALA A 377 50.66 11.20 31.12
C ALA A 377 50.85 10.98 32.63
N LYS A 378 50.30 9.89 33.18
CA LYS A 378 50.47 9.51 34.59
C LYS A 378 51.93 9.17 34.93
N ALA A 379 52.62 8.46 34.04
CA ALA A 379 54.06 8.19 34.19
C ALA A 379 54.89 9.48 34.16
N GLN A 380 54.60 10.40 33.24
CA GLN A 380 55.27 11.70 33.15
C GLN A 380 55.05 12.54 34.42
N VAL A 381 53.80 12.65 34.88
CA VAL A 381 53.46 13.38 36.12
C VAL A 381 54.11 12.73 37.34
N SER A 382 54.21 11.41 37.40
CA SER A 382 54.94 10.69 38.46
C SER A 382 56.43 11.05 38.48
N VAL A 383 57.07 11.15 37.33
CA VAL A 383 58.47 11.60 37.21
C VAL A 383 58.61 13.03 37.73
N ASP A 384 57.71 13.93 37.34
CA ASP A 384 57.72 15.33 37.78
C ASP A 384 57.46 15.45 39.29
N ILE A 385 56.52 14.67 39.85
CA ILE A 385 56.27 14.59 41.30
C ILE A 385 57.52 14.11 42.04
N ASN A 386 58.16 13.04 41.57
CA ASN A 386 59.37 12.52 42.20
C ASN A 386 60.53 13.51 42.14
N ARG A 387 60.68 14.23 41.02
CA ARG A 387 61.68 15.30 40.87
C ARG A 387 61.40 16.48 41.77
N ALA A 388 60.14 16.92 41.86
CA ALA A 388 59.70 17.98 42.78
C ALA A 388 59.93 17.57 44.24
N ARG A 389 59.62 16.32 44.60
CA ARG A 389 59.82 15.78 45.95
C ARG A 389 61.31 15.68 46.31
N ALA A 390 62.17 15.29 45.37
CA ALA A 390 63.62 15.30 45.56
C ALA A 390 64.18 16.72 45.73
N ASN A 391 63.68 17.69 44.96
CA ASN A 391 64.07 19.10 45.09
C ASN A 391 63.59 19.72 46.42
N ALA A 392 62.36 19.41 46.84
CA ALA A 392 61.83 19.85 48.14
C ALA A 392 62.67 19.29 49.30
N ARG A 393 63.02 18.00 49.24
CA ARG A 393 63.86 17.35 50.25
C ARG A 393 65.28 17.94 50.30
N LYS A 394 65.82 18.36 49.16
CA LYS A 394 67.11 19.07 49.09
C LYS A 394 67.02 20.46 49.74
N ALA A 395 65.96 21.21 49.45
CA ALA A 395 65.73 22.53 50.03
C ALA A 395 65.49 22.48 51.55
N GLU A 396 64.78 21.45 52.04
CA GLU A 396 64.64 21.18 53.48
C GLU A 396 65.99 20.89 54.12
N ALA A 397 66.80 19.99 53.54
CA ALA A 397 68.13 19.67 54.05
C ALA A 397 69.08 20.88 54.07
N ASP A 398 69.02 21.73 53.04
CA ASP A 398 69.80 22.98 52.96
C ASP A 398 69.34 23.98 54.04
N GLY A 399 68.03 24.07 54.30
CA GLY A 399 67.47 24.90 55.37
C GLY A 399 67.84 24.41 56.77
N GLU A 400 67.83 23.09 56.98
CA GLU A 400 68.21 22.45 58.25
C GLU A 400 69.72 22.61 58.51
N ALA A 401 70.56 22.49 57.48
CA ALA A 401 71.99 22.77 57.57
C ALA A 401 72.28 24.25 57.90
N ALA A 402 71.54 25.18 57.30
CA ALA A 402 71.65 26.60 57.62
C ALA A 402 71.23 26.90 59.06
N PHE A 403 70.14 26.28 59.53
CA PHE A 403 69.69 26.39 60.93
C PHE A 403 70.74 25.87 61.90
N VAL A 404 71.21 24.62 61.73
CA VAL A 404 72.22 24.00 62.60
C VAL A 404 73.52 24.81 62.66
N ARG A 405 73.96 25.39 61.55
CA ARG A 405 75.16 26.24 61.50
C ARG A 405 75.00 27.51 62.34
N VAL A 406 73.88 28.22 62.20
CA VAL A 406 73.61 29.46 62.94
C VAL A 406 73.45 29.18 64.44
N THR A 407 72.78 28.08 64.81
CA THR A 407 72.64 27.68 66.22
C THR A 407 73.99 27.24 66.81
N GLY A 408 74.83 26.56 66.04
CA GLY A 408 76.18 26.14 66.42
C GLY A 408 77.14 27.32 66.67
N GLU A 409 77.10 28.37 65.84
CA GLU A 409 77.88 29.60 66.05
C GLU A 409 77.46 30.36 67.32
N ALA A 410 76.15 30.42 67.59
CA ALA A 410 75.61 31.03 68.80
C ALA A 410 76.01 30.26 70.07
N GLU A 411 75.93 28.93 70.07
CA GLU A 411 76.41 28.10 71.17
C GLU A 411 77.92 28.16 71.37
N GLY A 412 78.68 28.24 70.27
CA GLY A 412 80.14 28.40 70.30
C GLY A 412 80.56 29.71 70.97
N SER A 413 79.87 30.82 70.68
CA SER A 413 80.09 32.10 71.36
C SER A 413 79.70 32.04 72.84
N ARG A 414 78.57 31.39 73.17
CA ARG A 414 78.12 31.20 74.56
C ARG A 414 79.14 30.40 75.38
N ARG A 415 79.65 29.28 74.86
CA ARG A 415 80.69 28.48 75.54
C ARG A 415 81.99 29.27 75.71
N ARG A 416 82.38 30.11 74.74
CA ARG A 416 83.57 30.96 74.84
C ARG A 416 83.45 31.99 75.98
N SER A 417 82.29 32.62 76.12
CA SER A 417 82.03 33.58 77.20
C SER A 417 81.98 32.92 78.58
N ILE A 418 81.38 31.73 78.69
CA ILE A 418 81.38 30.96 79.95
C ILE A 418 82.80 30.50 80.30
N GLY A 419 83.57 29.98 79.34
CA GLY A 419 84.94 29.55 79.57
C GLY A 419 85.89 30.69 80.02
N LEU A 420 85.69 31.91 79.50
CA LEU A 420 86.42 33.09 79.98
C LEU A 420 86.04 33.48 81.42
N GLY A 421 84.77 33.30 81.79
CA GLY A 421 84.30 33.52 83.16
C GLY A 421 84.84 32.48 84.15
N ASP A 422 84.82 31.20 83.77
CA ASP A 422 85.32 30.11 84.61
C ASP A 422 86.85 30.20 84.80
N ALA A 423 87.59 30.60 83.76
CA ALA A 423 89.03 30.84 83.87
C ALA A 423 89.36 31.95 84.88
N ALA A 424 88.62 33.07 84.82
CA ALA A 424 88.77 34.17 85.78
C ALA A 424 88.39 33.75 87.22
N ALA A 425 87.37 32.90 87.38
CA ALA A 425 86.97 32.38 88.70
C ALA A 425 88.04 31.46 89.29
N VAL A 426 88.62 30.56 88.49
CA VAL A 426 89.68 29.63 88.94
C VAL A 426 90.97 30.37 89.29
N GLU A 427 91.35 31.41 88.54
CA GLU A 427 92.51 32.25 88.86
C GLU A 427 92.35 32.99 90.20
N ALA A 428 91.16 33.56 90.45
CA ALA A 428 90.84 34.22 91.72
C ALA A 428 90.86 33.23 92.90
N LEU A 429 90.35 32.00 92.72
CA LEU A 429 90.38 30.94 93.72
C LEU A 429 91.79 30.39 93.98
N GLY A 430 92.63 30.33 92.94
CA GLY A 430 94.04 29.97 93.04
C GLY A 430 94.84 30.99 93.86
N LEU A 431 94.65 32.28 93.60
CA LEU A 431 95.26 33.36 94.38
C LEU A 431 94.78 33.38 95.85
N ALA A 432 93.49 33.07 96.10
CA ALA A 432 92.95 32.97 97.45
C ALA A 432 93.50 31.75 98.21
N LYS A 433 93.60 30.58 97.57
CA LYS A 433 94.22 29.37 98.16
C LYS A 433 95.71 29.58 98.46
N ALA A 434 96.45 30.27 97.57
CA ALA A 434 97.85 30.60 97.80
C ALA A 434 98.05 31.49 99.04
N ARG A 435 97.24 32.55 99.20
CA ARG A 435 97.25 33.39 100.41
C ARG A 435 96.86 32.61 101.67
N GLY A 436 95.92 31.67 101.55
CA GLY A 436 95.54 30.76 102.63
C GLY A 436 96.69 29.86 103.08
N TYR A 437 97.43 29.28 102.13
CA TYR A 437 98.60 28.44 102.43
C TYR A 437 99.77 29.24 103.02
N GLU A 438 100.03 30.47 102.54
CA GLU A 438 101.06 31.35 103.13
C GLU A 438 100.74 31.70 104.60
N ALA A 439 99.48 32.01 104.92
CA ALA A 439 99.04 32.26 106.29
C ALA A 439 99.12 30.99 107.18
N GLN A 440 98.80 29.82 106.62
CA GLN A 440 98.89 28.54 107.32
C GLN A 440 100.34 28.19 107.67
N VAL A 441 101.29 28.46 106.76
CA VAL A 441 102.73 28.24 106.98
C VAL A 441 103.29 29.18 108.05
N ALA A 442 102.87 30.45 108.07
CA ALA A 442 103.32 31.44 109.05
C ALA A 442 102.90 31.11 110.51
N SER A 443 101.84 30.32 110.69
CA SER A 443 101.26 30.04 112.01
C SER A 443 101.64 28.68 112.62
N LEU A 444 102.16 27.70 111.84
CA LEU A 444 102.32 26.31 112.32
C LEU A 444 103.72 25.70 112.29
N GLY A 445 104.74 26.32 111.69
CA GLY A 445 106.11 25.77 111.71
C GLY A 445 106.28 24.46 110.90
N SER A 446 107.48 24.21 110.41
CA SER A 446 107.74 23.42 109.18
C SER A 446 107.65 21.88 109.27
N THR A 447 106.96 21.28 110.24
CA THR A 447 107.06 19.81 110.46
C THR A 447 105.71 19.05 110.62
N PRO A 448 104.55 19.65 110.97
CA PRO A 448 103.27 18.93 111.01
C PRO A 448 102.28 19.25 109.86
N THR A 449 102.68 19.93 108.79
CA THR A 449 101.76 20.40 107.72
C THR A 449 101.34 19.32 106.70
N ALA A 450 102.08 18.22 106.59
CA ALA A 450 101.77 17.14 105.64
C ALA A 450 100.53 16.32 106.03
N ALA A 451 100.20 16.22 107.32
CA ALA A 451 99.09 15.39 107.80
C ALA A 451 97.70 16.02 107.52
N VAL A 452 97.60 17.35 107.52
CA VAL A 452 96.33 18.07 107.28
C VAL A 452 95.98 18.12 105.79
N ALA A 453 96.98 18.19 104.91
CA ALA A 453 96.78 18.17 103.45
C ALA A 453 96.23 16.82 102.95
N ILE A 454 96.66 15.72 103.58
CA ILE A 454 96.18 14.37 103.23
C ILE A 454 94.74 14.13 103.73
N ALA A 455 94.37 14.70 104.88
CA ALA A 455 93.01 14.58 105.42
C ALA A 455 91.97 15.35 104.57
N ASN A 456 92.31 16.53 104.03
CA ASN A 456 91.41 17.28 103.16
C ASN A 456 91.22 16.64 101.77
N ALA A 457 92.27 16.05 101.20
CA ALA A 457 92.20 15.36 99.91
C ALA A 457 91.30 14.10 99.93
N LEU A 458 91.03 13.53 101.12
CA LEU A 458 90.17 12.36 101.28
C LEU A 458 88.68 12.70 101.49
N SER A 459 88.34 13.96 101.81
CA SER A 459 86.95 14.36 102.09
C SER A 459 86.18 14.92 100.88
N GLU A 460 86.87 15.37 99.83
CA GLU A 460 86.25 15.97 98.63
C GLU A 460 86.01 14.97 97.48
N GLY A 461 86.43 13.72 97.63
CA GLY A 461 86.19 12.68 96.62
C GLY A 461 84.80 12.07 96.71
N LYS A 462 83.83 12.56 95.93
CA LYS A 462 82.62 11.80 95.56
C LYS A 462 82.83 11.12 94.21
N LEU A 463 83.40 9.91 94.24
CA LEU A 463 83.33 8.91 93.18
C LEU A 463 82.19 7.96 93.53
N ASP A 464 81.18 7.86 92.67
CA ASP A 464 80.08 6.91 92.82
C ASP A 464 79.94 6.09 91.53
N VAL A 465 80.34 4.82 91.60
CA VAL A 465 80.16 3.79 90.57
C VAL A 465 79.67 2.55 91.30
N MET A 466 78.39 2.23 91.17
CA MET A 466 77.87 0.91 91.50
C MET A 466 77.61 0.11 90.22
N PRO A 467 78.17 -1.11 90.10
CA PRO A 467 77.65 -2.15 89.23
C PRO A 467 76.83 -3.15 90.05
N GLU A 468 75.70 -3.61 89.51
CA GLU A 468 75.07 -4.86 89.94
C GLU A 468 75.03 -5.83 88.75
N VAL A 469 75.76 -6.93 88.93
CA VAL A 469 75.58 -8.19 88.21
C VAL A 469 74.75 -9.08 89.11
N LEU A 470 73.72 -9.73 88.58
CA LEU A 470 73.19 -10.94 89.20
C LEU A 470 72.90 -12.02 88.13
N VAL A 471 73.90 -12.85 87.90
CA VAL A 471 73.73 -14.23 87.43
C VAL A 471 74.06 -15.12 88.64
N THR A 472 73.04 -15.74 89.24
CA THR A 472 73.22 -16.84 90.18
C THR A 472 72.78 -18.12 89.49
N GLY A 473 73.76 -18.94 89.14
CA GLY A 473 73.56 -20.23 88.51
C GLY A 473 73.02 -21.30 89.48
N GLY A 474 72.45 -22.34 88.88
CA GLY A 474 72.05 -23.56 89.56
C GLY A 474 71.65 -24.67 88.58
N GLY A 475 72.65 -25.25 87.90
CA GLY A 475 72.66 -26.67 87.51
C GLY A 475 71.81 -27.13 86.31
N GLY A 476 72.48 -27.39 85.18
CA GLY A 476 71.94 -28.18 84.07
C GLY A 476 72.73 -27.97 82.78
N ALA A 477 73.60 -28.92 82.45
CA ALA A 477 74.60 -28.85 81.39
C ALA A 477 74.02 -28.87 79.96
N LEU A 478 74.80 -28.31 79.02
CA LEU A 478 74.66 -28.32 77.55
C LEU A 478 73.62 -27.35 76.94
N GLU A 479 74.11 -26.25 76.31
CA GLU A 479 73.70 -25.72 74.97
C GLU A 479 73.78 -24.18 74.74
N GLY A 480 73.99 -23.31 75.73
CA GLY A 480 73.66 -21.88 75.56
C GLY A 480 74.68 -20.89 74.95
N LEU A 481 76.00 -21.13 75.00
CA LEU A 481 76.98 -20.03 74.84
C LEU A 481 78.08 -20.22 73.78
N ALA A 482 78.00 -21.25 72.94
CA ALA A 482 78.90 -21.40 71.79
C ALA A 482 78.41 -20.69 70.51
N ALA A 483 77.15 -20.23 70.47
CA ALA A 483 76.53 -19.66 69.27
C ALA A 483 76.83 -18.18 69.04
N THR A 484 77.09 -17.40 70.10
CA THR A 484 77.43 -15.97 70.00
C THR A 484 78.88 -15.73 69.60
N PHE A 485 79.74 -16.77 69.63
CA PHE A 485 81.15 -16.67 69.25
C PHE A 485 81.44 -17.14 67.81
N MET A 486 80.63 -18.04 67.23
CA MET A 486 80.84 -18.53 65.85
C MET A 486 80.27 -17.63 64.74
N ARG A 487 79.29 -16.76 65.02
CA ARG A 487 78.74 -15.84 64.01
C ARG A 487 79.66 -14.66 63.68
N SER A 488 80.68 -14.43 64.51
CA SER A 488 81.70 -13.38 64.31
C SER A 488 82.88 -13.82 63.43
N LEU A 489 82.95 -15.09 62.98
CA LEU A 489 84.21 -15.68 62.49
C LEU A 489 84.20 -16.38 61.11
N ASN A 490 83.10 -16.38 60.34
CA ASN A 490 83.15 -16.91 58.96
C ASN A 490 82.58 -15.94 57.93
N GLY A 491 83.48 -15.29 57.19
CA GLY A 491 83.20 -14.52 55.98
C GLY A 491 83.42 -15.31 54.69
N ASN A 492 83.03 -14.65 53.59
CA ASN A 492 83.41 -14.82 52.18
C ASN A 492 83.07 -16.12 51.42
N GLY A 493 82.35 -15.96 50.30
CA GLY A 493 82.42 -16.86 49.13
C GLY A 493 81.09 -17.07 48.39
N GLU A 494 80.90 -16.41 47.24
CA GLU A 494 80.12 -16.96 46.09
C GLU A 494 80.85 -18.21 45.51
N PRO A 495 80.40 -18.99 44.46
CA PRO A 495 79.26 -18.85 43.53
C PRO A 495 78.56 -20.18 43.08
N LYS A 496 77.63 -20.08 42.09
CA LYS A 496 77.19 -21.10 41.06
C LYS A 496 76.44 -22.36 41.55
N ALA A 497 75.60 -23.07 40.79
CA ALA A 497 74.98 -23.00 39.45
C ALA A 497 73.92 -24.13 39.34
N ALA A 498 72.99 -23.99 38.37
CA ALA A 498 72.36 -25.03 37.55
C ALA A 498 71.70 -26.25 38.22
N LYS A 499 70.36 -26.31 38.14
CA LYS A 499 69.64 -27.16 37.17
C LYS A 499 68.22 -26.66 36.96
#